data_AF-A0A7C5MNU3-F1
#
_entry.id   AF-A0A7C5MNU3-F1
#
_cell.length_a   1.000
_cell.length_b   1.000
_cell.length_c   1.000
_cell.angle_alpha   90.00
_cell.angle_beta   90.00
_cell.angle_gamma   90.00
#
_symmetry.space_group_name_H-M   'P 1'
#
loop_
_entity.id
_entity.type
_entity.pdbx_description
1 polymer ?
#
loop_
_entity_poly.entity_id
_entity_poly.type
_entity_poly.pdbx_seq_one_letter_code
_entity_poly.pdbx_strand_id
1 'polypeptide(L)' 'MENLYDLVTTEIVDRPIKWSTTIFDLGEEEYDLITPLSILIEEYGENDVIARFPELEISGIGGTDAEAIQNLKHAI' A
#
# COMPACT_ATOMS: atom_id res chain seq x y z
N MET A 1 -31.79 -19.35 -5.07
CA MET A 1 -30.90 -19.61 -3.92
C MET A 1 -29.50 -19.50 -4.46
N GLU A 2 -28.84 -18.38 -4.22
CA GLU A 2 -27.43 -18.20 -4.57
C GLU A 2 -26.60 -19.21 -3.79
N ASN A 3 -25.67 -19.87 -4.48
CA ASN A 3 -24.83 -20.90 -3.91
C ASN A 3 -23.78 -20.22 -3.03
N LEU A 4 -23.76 -20.55 -1.73
CA LEU A 4 -22.82 -20.00 -0.75
C LEU A 4 -21.35 -20.20 -1.18
N TYR A 5 -21.05 -21.26 -1.94
CA TYR A 5 -19.73 -21.51 -2.50
C TYR A 5 -19.31 -20.49 -3.56
N ASP A 6 -20.25 -19.99 -4.37
CA ASP A 6 -19.93 -19.01 -5.41
C ASP A 6 -19.60 -17.66 -4.75
N LEU A 7 -20.36 -17.25 -3.73
CA LEU A 7 -20.14 -16.02 -2.98
C LEU A 7 -18.75 -16.00 -2.29
N VAL A 8 -18.39 -17.08 -1.61
CA VAL A 8 -17.09 -17.21 -0.92
C VAL A 8 -15.93 -17.20 -1.91
N THR A 9 -16.11 -17.80 -3.09
CA THR A 9 -15.05 -17.85 -4.11
C THR A 9 -14.81 -16.46 -4.71
N THR A 10 -15.88 -15.71 -5.02
CA THR A 10 -15.78 -14.33 -5.52
C THR A 10 -15.14 -13.41 -4.48
N GLU A 11 -15.54 -13.48 -3.21
CA GLU A 11 -14.98 -12.63 -2.14
C GLU A 11 -13.53 -12.93 -1.77
N ILE A 12 -13.02 -14.14 -2.07
CA ILE A 12 -11.61 -14.47 -1.83
C ILE A 12 -10.72 -13.93 -2.95
N VAL A 13 -11.21 -13.91 -4.19
CA VAL A 13 -10.45 -13.41 -5.35
C VAL A 13 -10.20 -11.90 -5.25
N ASP A 14 -11.15 -11.16 -4.68
CA ASP A 14 -11.03 -9.69 -4.57
C ASP A 14 -10.26 -9.22 -3.32
N ARG A 15 -9.67 -10.13 -2.54
CA ARG A 15 -8.89 -9.73 -1.36
C ARG A 15 -7.56 -9.15 -1.79
N PRO A 16 -7.20 -7.95 -1.30
CA PRO A 16 -5.89 -7.40 -1.58
C PRO A 16 -4.81 -8.26 -0.95
N ILE A 17 -3.68 -8.38 -1.65
CA ILE A 17 -2.45 -8.89 -1.08
C ILE A 17 -1.89 -7.78 -0.18
N LYS A 18 -1.54 -8.12 1.06
CA LYS A 18 -1.07 -7.14 2.05
C LYS A 18 0.25 -7.56 2.67
N TRP A 19 1.19 -6.64 2.75
CA TRP A 19 2.45 -6.85 3.47
C TRP A 19 3.01 -5.53 4.01
N SER A 20 3.85 -5.62 5.03
CA SER A 20 4.55 -4.47 5.59
C SER A 20 5.94 -4.34 4.97
N THR A 21 6.39 -3.10 4.78
CA THR A 21 7.79 -2.77 4.45
C THR A 21 8.24 -1.56 5.26
N THR A 22 9.51 -1.19 5.11
CA THR A 22 10.11 -0.05 5.80
C THR A 22 10.79 0.86 4.79
N ILE A 23 10.51 2.16 4.88
CA ILE A 23 11.21 3.20 4.11
C ILE A 23 12.23 3.91 5.00
N PHE A 24 13.38 4.23 4.42
CA PHE A 24 14.54 4.80 5.12
C PHE A 24 14.83 6.25 4.71
N ASP A 25 14.17 6.74 3.66
CA ASP A 25 14.32 8.08 3.11
C ASP A 25 12.98 8.59 2.55
N LEU A 26 12.84 9.90 2.42
CA LEU A 26 11.71 10.55 1.72
C LEU A 26 12.06 10.97 0.29
N GLY A 27 13.30 10.76 -0.16
CA GLY A 27 13.78 11.18 -1.48
C GLY A 27 14.13 12.67 -1.59
N GLU A 28 14.08 13.42 -0.49
CA GLU A 28 14.47 14.84 -0.41
C GLU A 28 15.84 14.93 0.28
N GLU A 29 16.81 15.61 -0.35
CA GLU A 29 18.19 15.72 0.21
C GLU A 29 18.22 16.52 1.51
N GLU A 30 17.25 17.42 1.71
CA GLU A 30 17.16 18.30 2.86
C GLU A 30 16.49 17.64 4.09
N TYR A 31 15.85 16.48 3.92
CA TYR A 31 15.04 15.85 4.96
C TYR A 31 15.41 14.37 5.16
N ASP A 32 16.18 14.12 6.22
CA ASP A 32 16.49 12.76 6.67
C ASP A 32 15.47 12.22 7.67
N LEU A 33 15.15 10.92 7.55
CA LEU A 33 14.35 10.22 8.54
C LEU A 33 15.19 9.91 9.79
N ILE A 34 14.78 10.46 10.93
CA ILE A 34 15.37 10.12 12.24
C ILE A 34 15.14 8.64 12.56
N THR A 35 13.98 8.12 12.18
CA THR A 35 13.59 6.72 12.33
C THR A 35 12.97 6.23 11.03
N PRO A 36 13.32 5.02 10.56
CA PRO A 36 12.66 4.42 9.41
C PRO A 36 11.15 4.30 9.64
N LEU A 37 10.35 4.54 8.61
CA LEU A 37 8.90 4.48 8.69
C LEU A 37 8.42 3.11 8.22
N SER A 38 7.65 2.41 9.06
CA SER A 38 6.97 1.19 8.64
C SER A 38 5.69 1.56 7.91
N ILE A 39 5.49 0.97 6.73
CA ILE A 39 4.34 1.24 5.88
C ILE A 39 3.66 -0.08 5.51
N LEU A 40 2.37 0.00 5.19
CA LEU A 40 1.57 -1.11 4.69
C LEU A 40 1.41 -0.97 3.18
N ILE A 41 1.70 -2.02 2.43
CA ILE A 41 1.37 -2.13 1.01
C ILE A 41 0.11 -2.98 0.86
N GLU A 42 -0.82 -2.51 0.04
CA GLU A 42 -2.03 -3.22 -0.36
C GLU A 42 -2.10 -3.26 -1.89
N GLU A 43 -2.10 -4.45 -2.47
CA GLU A 43 -2.20 -4.68 -3.92
C GLU A 43 -3.58 -5.25 -4.25
N TYR A 44 -4.32 -4.54 -5.11
CA TYR A 44 -5.65 -4.89 -5.57
C TYR A 44 -5.58 -5.24 -7.07
N GLY A 45 -5.75 -6.52 -7.40
CA GLY A 45 -5.64 -6.98 -8.79
C GLY A 45 -4.24 -6.73 -9.37
N GLU A 46 -4.15 -6.37 -10.66
CA GLU A 46 -2.86 -6.24 -11.37
C GLU A 46 -2.32 -4.80 -11.46
N ASN A 47 -3.12 -3.78 -11.12
CA ASN A 47 -2.78 -2.39 -11.45
C ASN A 47 -2.98 -1.37 -10.32
N ASP A 48 -3.47 -1.79 -9.15
CA ASP A 48 -3.76 -0.87 -8.05
C ASP A 48 -2.94 -1.24 -6.82
N VAL A 49 -1.84 -0.52 -6.59
CA VAL A 49 -1.02 -0.63 -5.38
C VAL A 49 -1.21 0.60 -4.52
N ILE A 50 -1.47 0.39 -3.23
CA ILE A 50 -1.63 1.45 -2.23
C ILE A 50 -0.58 1.27 -1.14
N ALA A 51 0.28 2.28 -0.96
CA ALA A 51 1.19 2.38 0.16
C ALA A 51 0.56 3.28 1.23
N ARG A 52 0.45 2.80 2.47
CA ARG A 52 -0.16 3.53 3.60
C ARG A 52 0.84 3.72 4.72
N PHE A 53 0.82 4.89 5.32
CA PHE A 53 1.41 5.13 6.64
C PHE A 53 0.26 5.35 7.65
N PRO A 54 -0.22 4.27 8.30
CA PRO A 54 -1.44 4.32 9.12
C PRO A 54 -1.40 5.36 10.24
N GLU A 55 -0.22 5.59 10.81
CA GLU A 55 0.01 6.49 11.93
C GLU A 55 -0.35 7.94 11.62
N LEU A 56 -0.25 8.34 10.34
CA LEU A 56 -0.62 9.68 9.86
C LEU A 56 -1.85 9.68 8.95
N GLU A 57 -2.51 8.53 8.77
CA GLU A 57 -3.67 8.37 7.88
C GLU A 57 -3.41 8.84 6.43
N ILE A 58 -2.16 8.77 5.97
CA ILE A 58 -1.75 9.16 4.61
C ILE A 58 -1.50 7.93 3.73
N SER A 59 -1.67 8.12 2.43
CA SER A 59 -1.48 7.07 1.43
C SER A 59 -0.96 7.60 0.10
N GLY A 60 -0.12 6.80 -0.56
CA GLY A 60 0.24 6.94 -1.97
C GLY A 60 -0.36 5.80 -2.79
N ILE A 61 -0.78 6.10 -4.03
CA ILE A 61 -1.39 5.13 -4.95
C ILE A 61 -0.53 5.07 -6.21
N GLY A 62 -0.31 3.89 -6.77
CA GLY A 62 0.44 3.71 -8.02
C GLY A 62 0.13 2.37 -8.68
N GLY A 63 0.62 2.19 -9.91
CA GLY A 63 0.50 0.92 -10.63
C GLY A 63 1.53 -0.12 -10.20
N THR A 64 2.51 0.29 -9.40
CA THR A 64 3.58 -0.55 -8.84
C THR A 64 3.89 -0.11 -7.42
N ASP A 65 4.56 -0.99 -6.66
CA ASP A 65 5.09 -0.67 -5.32
C ASP A 65 5.93 0.62 -5.32
N ALA A 66 6.83 0.76 -6.30
CA ALA A 66 7.73 1.89 -6.38
C ALA A 66 6.97 3.21 -6.57
N GLU A 67 5.97 3.22 -7.45
CA GLU A 67 5.12 4.40 -7.68
C GLU A 67 4.28 4.73 -6.44
N ALA A 68 3.64 3.72 -5.83
CA ALA A 68 2.83 3.93 -4.63
C ALA A 68 3.66 4.47 -3.46
N ILE A 69 4.86 3.92 -3.25
CA ILE A 69 5.81 4.39 -2.22
C ILE A 69 6.29 5.81 -2.52
N GLN A 70 6.63 6.13 -3.77
CA GLN A 70 7.05 7.49 -4.13
C GLN A 70 5.94 8.51 -3.89
N ASN A 71 4.71 8.16 -4.24
CA ASN A 71 3.55 9.02 -4.00
C ASN A 71 3.23 9.16 -2.51
N LEU A 72 3.49 8.12 -1.70
CA LEU A 72 3.40 8.21 -0.25
C LEU A 72 4.46 9.16 0.32
N LYS A 73 5.71 9.07 -0.16
CA LYS A 73 6.80 9.97 0.24
C LYS A 73 6.46 11.45 -0.02
N HIS A 74 5.87 11.76 -1.18
CA HIS A 74 5.42 13.13 -1.48
C HIS A 74 4.24 13.62 -0.62
N ALA A 75 3.52 12.72 0.05
CA ALA A 75 2.40 13.06 0.93
C ALA A 75 2.80 13.24 2.39
N ILE A 76 4.04 12.88 2.76
CA ILE A 76 4.66 13.09 4.08
C ILE A 76 5.23 14.51 4.14
#